data_AF-A0A1E4I074-F1
#
_entry.id   AF-A0A1E4I074-F1
#
_cell.length_a   1.000
_cell.length_b   1.000
_cell.length_c   1.000
_cell.angle_alpha   90.00
_cell.angle_beta   90.00
_cell.angle_gamma   90.00
#
_symmetry.space_group_name_H-M   'P 1'
#
loop_
_entity.id
_entity.type
_entity.pdbx_description
1 polymer ?
#
loop_
_entity_poly.entity_id
_entity_poly.type
_entity_poly.pdbx_seq_one_letter_code
_entity_poly.pdbx_strand_id
1 'polypeptide(L)'
;MNKIIINLAMTGWVPTRMQSAHVPMSVEEIVADACAGIACGASILHIHAREDNGDPSYDAERYASIMRGIRTRHPQAVITVTTSGRRTSNLQQRTAALRLQGSDRPDMASLTLGSMNFADGASINDPETIQALAGMMREYGVKPELEVFDLGMIHYAKVLISKGLIDPPYYFNLILGNIATAQTDLLHLAVLLRELPPDSVWALGGIGRYQQNANNLAAVLADGARTGLEDNLWLDAGRTQLASNSQLVQRVADVARAAGRGIASPEETRQRLGLDRIS
;
A
#
# COMPACT_ATOMS: atom_id res chain seq x y z
N MET A 1 23.50 -0.51 3.11
CA MET A 1 22.10 -0.05 2.94
C MET A 1 21.17 -1.22 3.19
N ASN A 2 20.03 -1.00 3.84
CA ASN A 2 19.02 -2.05 4.04
C ASN A 2 18.46 -2.52 2.69
N LYS A 3 18.11 -3.81 2.63
CA LYS A 3 17.38 -4.38 1.49
C LYS A 3 16.06 -3.62 1.30
N ILE A 4 15.66 -3.35 0.06
CA ILE A 4 14.45 -2.56 -0.21
C ILE A 4 13.18 -3.40 -0.04
N ILE A 5 12.16 -2.84 0.62
CA ILE A 5 10.81 -3.40 0.67
C ILE A 5 10.07 -3.00 -0.61
N ILE A 6 9.52 -3.95 -1.35
CA ILE A 6 8.61 -3.64 -2.45
C ILE A 6 7.17 -3.92 -2.00
N ASN A 7 6.35 -2.86 -1.97
CA ASN A 7 4.92 -2.88 -1.69
C ASN A 7 4.14 -2.87 -3.00
N LEU A 8 3.44 -3.97 -3.27
CA LEU A 8 2.69 -4.18 -4.51
C LEU A 8 1.22 -3.84 -4.31
N ALA A 9 0.76 -2.74 -4.92
CA ALA A 9 -0.63 -2.32 -4.98
C ALA A 9 -1.28 -2.83 -6.27
N MET A 10 -1.92 -4.00 -6.18
CA MET A 10 -2.23 -4.81 -7.37
C MET A 10 -3.40 -4.30 -8.20
N THR A 11 -4.55 -4.05 -7.57
CA THR A 11 -5.82 -3.81 -8.27
C THR A 11 -6.33 -2.39 -8.08
N GLY A 12 -6.39 -1.91 -6.83
CA GLY A 12 -7.04 -0.66 -6.47
C GLY A 12 -8.55 -0.63 -6.70
N TRP A 13 -9.11 0.57 -6.70
CA TRP A 13 -10.54 0.87 -6.97
C TRP A 13 -10.79 1.40 -8.39
N VAL A 14 -9.81 2.10 -8.97
CA VAL A 14 -10.00 2.89 -10.19
C VAL A 14 -9.71 2.09 -11.46
N PRO A 15 -8.61 1.32 -11.55
CA PRO A 15 -8.33 0.53 -12.74
C PRO A 15 -9.45 -0.47 -13.05
N THR A 16 -9.76 -0.63 -14.34
CA THR A 16 -10.76 -1.57 -14.85
C THR A 16 -10.20 -2.44 -15.95
N ARG A 17 -10.83 -3.59 -16.22
CA ARG A 17 -10.44 -4.49 -17.32
C ARG A 17 -10.50 -3.84 -18.70
N MET A 18 -11.37 -2.84 -18.87
CA MET A 18 -11.48 -2.09 -20.12
C MET A 18 -10.24 -1.24 -20.39
N GLN A 19 -9.54 -0.79 -19.33
CA GLN A 19 -8.31 -0.01 -19.46
C GLN A 19 -7.09 -0.90 -19.62
N SER A 20 -7.07 -2.07 -18.98
CA SER A 20 -6.02 -3.07 -19.15
C SER A 20 -6.51 -4.46 -18.74
N ALA A 21 -6.28 -5.45 -19.60
CA ALA A 21 -6.56 -6.85 -19.30
C ALA A 21 -5.67 -7.43 -18.19
N HIS A 22 -4.60 -6.73 -17.80
CA HIS A 22 -3.67 -7.16 -16.75
C HIS A 22 -4.13 -6.78 -15.33
N VAL A 23 -5.21 -6.00 -15.18
CA VAL A 23 -5.75 -5.67 -13.85
C VAL A 23 -6.47 -6.90 -13.29
N PRO A 24 -6.00 -7.51 -12.18
CA PRO A 24 -6.64 -8.69 -11.62
C PRO A 24 -7.92 -8.30 -10.88
N MET A 25 -9.01 -9.03 -11.11
CA MET A 25 -10.33 -8.73 -10.52
C MET A 25 -10.84 -9.87 -9.64
N SER A 26 -10.78 -11.12 -10.11
CA SER A 26 -11.28 -12.25 -9.33
C SER A 26 -10.34 -12.59 -8.19
N VAL A 27 -10.83 -13.31 -7.19
CA VAL A 27 -10.00 -13.81 -6.09
C VAL A 27 -8.81 -14.61 -6.65
N GLU A 28 -9.04 -15.51 -7.58
CA GLU A 28 -8.01 -16.36 -8.20
C GLU A 28 -6.94 -15.54 -8.92
N GLU A 29 -7.37 -14.50 -9.65
CA GLU A 29 -6.47 -13.63 -10.38
C GLU A 29 -5.60 -12.79 -9.44
N ILE A 30 -6.15 -12.15 -8.40
CA ILE A 30 -5.33 -11.31 -7.52
C ILE A 30 -4.37 -12.21 -6.74
N VAL A 31 -4.79 -13.42 -6.40
CA VAL A 31 -3.96 -14.40 -5.72
C VAL A 31 -2.82 -14.92 -6.63
N ALA A 32 -3.09 -15.16 -7.92
CA ALA A 32 -2.05 -15.51 -8.88
C ALA A 32 -1.07 -14.35 -9.11
N ASP A 33 -1.58 -13.13 -9.21
CA ASP A 33 -0.79 -11.93 -9.41
C ASP A 33 0.08 -11.59 -8.18
N ALA A 34 -0.43 -11.81 -6.97
CA ALA A 34 0.34 -11.75 -5.73
C ALA A 34 1.53 -12.72 -5.74
N CYS A 35 1.32 -13.97 -6.16
CA CYS A 35 2.41 -14.95 -6.28
C CYS A 35 3.47 -14.52 -7.30
N ALA A 36 3.05 -14.02 -8.46
CA ALA A 36 3.97 -13.51 -9.47
C ALA A 36 4.74 -12.29 -8.96
N GLY A 37 4.08 -11.39 -8.24
CA GLY A 37 4.70 -10.25 -7.57
C GLY A 37 5.76 -10.67 -6.56
N ILE A 38 5.45 -11.64 -5.68
CA ILE A 38 6.40 -12.18 -4.71
C ILE A 38 7.61 -12.80 -5.41
N ALA A 39 7.39 -13.57 -6.48
CA ALA A 39 8.48 -14.15 -7.27
C ALA A 39 9.42 -13.08 -7.87
N CYS A 40 8.90 -11.90 -8.19
CA CYS A 40 9.68 -10.75 -8.67
C CYS A 40 10.31 -9.91 -7.54
N GLY A 41 9.95 -10.15 -6.27
CA GLY A 41 10.52 -9.48 -5.10
C GLY A 41 9.55 -8.60 -4.30
N ALA A 42 8.24 -8.66 -4.55
CA ALA A 42 7.26 -8.04 -3.67
C ALA A 42 7.31 -8.71 -2.28
N SER A 43 7.24 -7.89 -1.23
CA SER A 43 7.27 -8.35 0.16
C SER A 43 6.09 -7.85 0.99
N ILE A 44 5.42 -6.79 0.53
CA ILE A 44 4.10 -6.34 0.99
C ILE A 44 3.14 -6.42 -0.19
N LEU A 45 1.93 -6.89 0.07
CA LEU A 45 0.83 -6.95 -0.88
C LEU A 45 -0.30 -6.05 -0.39
N HIS A 46 -0.52 -4.92 -1.05
CA HIS A 46 -1.67 -4.05 -0.80
C HIS A 46 -2.84 -4.54 -1.66
N ILE A 47 -3.92 -4.98 -0.99
CA ILE A 47 -5.03 -5.68 -1.63
C ILE A 47 -6.34 -4.91 -1.54
N HIS A 48 -7.10 -5.05 -2.62
CA HIS A 48 -8.46 -4.61 -2.78
C HIS A 48 -9.29 -5.79 -3.26
N ALA A 49 -10.49 -5.97 -2.69
CA ALA A 49 -11.45 -6.93 -3.22
C ALA A 49 -12.33 -6.28 -4.30
N ARG A 50 -12.75 -7.08 -5.27
CA ARG A 50 -13.72 -6.70 -6.30
C ARG A 50 -14.91 -7.66 -6.29
N GLU A 51 -16.06 -7.12 -6.63
CA GLU A 51 -17.25 -7.90 -6.99
C GLU A 51 -17.08 -8.49 -8.40
N ASP A 52 -17.93 -9.45 -8.76
CA ASP A 52 -17.81 -10.17 -10.03
C ASP A 52 -18.06 -9.26 -11.25
N ASN A 53 -18.79 -8.16 -11.05
CA ASN A 53 -18.99 -7.12 -12.06
C ASN A 53 -17.81 -6.13 -12.17
N GLY A 54 -16.76 -6.29 -11.36
CA GLY A 54 -15.58 -5.42 -11.31
C GLY A 54 -15.73 -4.21 -10.39
N ASP A 55 -16.88 -4.00 -9.76
CA ASP A 55 -17.04 -2.97 -8.75
C ASP A 55 -16.20 -3.28 -7.51
N PRO A 56 -15.80 -2.26 -6.75
CA PRO A 56 -15.10 -2.49 -5.50
C PRO A 56 -15.96 -3.20 -4.44
N SER A 57 -15.36 -4.13 -3.71
CA SER A 57 -16.02 -4.90 -2.67
C SER A 57 -15.53 -4.53 -1.26
N TYR A 58 -16.46 -4.57 -0.30
CA TYR A 58 -16.19 -4.47 1.13
C TYR A 58 -16.45 -5.80 1.87
N ASP A 59 -16.73 -6.88 1.14
CA ASP A 59 -17.05 -8.18 1.73
C ASP A 59 -15.82 -8.81 2.40
N ALA A 60 -15.91 -8.99 3.72
CA ALA A 60 -14.85 -9.57 4.53
C ALA A 60 -14.49 -11.00 4.05
N GLU A 61 -15.44 -11.79 3.57
CA GLU A 61 -15.16 -13.17 3.13
C GLU A 61 -14.37 -13.18 1.82
N ARG A 62 -14.58 -12.20 0.93
CA ARG A 62 -13.76 -12.02 -0.27
C ARG A 62 -12.31 -11.68 0.11
N TYR A 63 -12.11 -10.77 1.06
CA TYR A 63 -10.77 -10.47 1.59
C TYR A 63 -10.13 -11.71 2.24
N ALA A 64 -10.88 -12.46 3.06
CA ALA A 64 -10.41 -13.70 3.68
C ALA A 64 -10.00 -14.74 2.63
N SER A 65 -10.77 -14.89 1.55
CA SER A 65 -10.47 -15.82 0.46
C SER A 65 -9.19 -15.45 -0.28
N ILE A 66 -8.97 -14.15 -0.56
CA ILE A 66 -7.72 -13.66 -1.14
C ILE A 66 -6.53 -13.96 -0.22
N MET A 67 -6.65 -13.61 1.07
CA MET A 67 -5.57 -13.81 2.05
C MET A 67 -5.22 -15.28 2.24
N ARG A 68 -6.21 -16.16 2.39
CA ARG A 68 -6.00 -17.62 2.46
C ARG A 68 -5.32 -18.14 1.21
N GLY A 69 -5.78 -17.73 0.03
CA GLY A 69 -5.20 -18.14 -1.25
C GLY A 69 -3.73 -17.77 -1.38
N ILE A 70 -3.35 -16.57 -0.93
CA ILE A 70 -1.95 -16.10 -0.90
C ILE A 70 -1.14 -16.89 0.14
N ARG A 71 -1.61 -16.95 1.39
CA ARG A 71 -0.88 -17.56 2.51
C ARG A 71 -0.68 -19.06 2.37
N THR A 72 -1.58 -19.76 1.67
CA THR A 72 -1.40 -21.18 1.32
C THR A 72 -0.11 -21.42 0.53
N ARG A 73 0.34 -20.44 -0.28
CA ARG A 73 1.54 -20.53 -1.11
C ARG A 73 2.72 -19.75 -0.54
N HIS A 74 2.44 -18.65 0.14
CA HIS A 74 3.43 -17.77 0.74
C HIS A 74 3.05 -17.45 2.20
N PRO A 75 3.30 -18.36 3.15
CA PRO A 75 2.89 -18.20 4.54
C PRO A 75 3.47 -16.97 5.24
N GLN A 76 4.55 -16.40 4.74
CA GLN A 76 5.21 -15.21 5.31
C GLN A 76 4.81 -13.91 4.61
N ALA A 77 3.95 -13.95 3.58
CA ALA A 77 3.52 -12.74 2.87
C ALA A 77 2.95 -11.71 3.85
N VAL A 78 3.39 -10.45 3.73
CA VAL A 78 2.80 -9.33 4.46
C VAL A 78 1.63 -8.80 3.64
N ILE A 79 0.43 -8.88 4.19
CA ILE A 79 -0.79 -8.48 3.48
C ILE A 79 -1.40 -7.24 4.15
N THR A 80 -1.51 -6.17 3.36
CA THR A 80 -2.18 -4.92 3.71
C THR A 80 -3.57 -4.91 3.07
N VAL A 81 -4.64 -4.84 3.87
CA VAL A 81 -5.99 -4.58 3.35
C VAL A 81 -6.27 -3.09 3.29
N THR A 82 -7.04 -2.64 2.32
CA THR A 82 -7.46 -1.23 2.29
C THR A 82 -8.48 -0.91 3.38
N THR A 83 -8.42 0.29 3.96
CA THR A 83 -9.57 0.88 4.68
C THR A 83 -9.97 2.22 4.08
N SER A 84 -9.60 2.47 2.81
CA SER A 84 -9.81 3.74 2.12
C SER A 84 -11.28 4.16 2.11
N GLY A 85 -11.52 5.45 2.35
CA GLY A 85 -12.84 6.07 2.30
C GLY A 85 -13.22 6.64 0.93
N ARG A 86 -12.48 6.29 -0.15
CA ARG A 86 -12.56 6.99 -1.44
C ARG A 86 -13.98 7.09 -2.03
N ARG A 87 -14.83 6.09 -1.79
CA ARG A 87 -16.24 6.09 -2.23
C ARG A 87 -17.25 5.82 -1.11
N THR A 88 -16.80 5.66 0.13
CA THR A 88 -17.68 5.43 1.28
C THR A 88 -17.13 6.09 2.52
N SER A 89 -18.01 6.75 3.27
CA SER A 89 -17.73 7.17 4.65
C SER A 89 -18.20 6.14 5.67
N ASN A 90 -18.80 5.02 5.23
CA ASN A 90 -19.31 4.00 6.14
C ASN A 90 -18.17 3.26 6.83
N LEU A 91 -17.98 3.53 8.12
CA LEU A 91 -16.93 2.93 8.93
C LEU A 91 -17.06 1.40 9.03
N GLN A 92 -18.27 0.85 9.03
CA GLN A 92 -18.48 -0.61 9.11
C GLN A 92 -17.93 -1.30 7.85
N GLN A 93 -18.17 -0.72 6.68
CA GLN A 93 -17.60 -1.23 5.42
C GLN A 93 -16.07 -1.13 5.41
N ARG A 94 -15.53 0.01 5.86
CA ARG A 94 -14.08 0.26 5.90
C ARG A 94 -13.33 -0.61 6.92
N THR A 95 -14.02 -1.12 7.95
CA THR A 95 -13.44 -1.95 9.02
C THR A 95 -13.75 -3.44 8.86
N ALA A 96 -14.55 -3.84 7.86
CA ALA A 96 -15.04 -5.20 7.73
C ALA A 96 -13.90 -6.24 7.72
N ALA A 97 -12.84 -6.00 6.94
CA ALA A 97 -11.69 -6.90 6.86
C ALA A 97 -10.81 -6.90 8.13
N LEU A 98 -10.83 -5.84 8.95
CA LEU A 98 -10.01 -5.77 10.17
C LEU A 98 -10.46 -6.77 11.24
N ARG A 99 -11.75 -7.13 11.22
CA ARG A 99 -12.35 -8.01 12.23
C ARG A 99 -12.03 -9.49 12.01
N LEU A 100 -11.47 -9.85 10.85
CA LEU A 100 -11.06 -11.22 10.53
C LEU A 100 -9.98 -11.72 11.50
N GLN A 101 -9.99 -13.01 11.79
CA GLN A 101 -9.16 -13.64 12.82
C GLN A 101 -8.31 -14.79 12.25
N GLY A 102 -7.32 -15.24 13.03
CA GLY A 102 -6.48 -16.39 12.68
C GLY A 102 -5.73 -16.18 11.35
N SER A 103 -5.78 -17.18 10.47
CA SER A 103 -5.15 -17.14 9.14
C SER A 103 -5.74 -16.08 8.20
N ASP A 104 -6.89 -15.50 8.56
CA ASP A 104 -7.63 -14.57 7.73
C ASP A 104 -7.46 -13.13 8.23
N ARG A 105 -6.78 -12.95 9.37
CA ARG A 105 -6.47 -11.63 9.91
C ARG A 105 -5.44 -10.91 9.03
N PRO A 106 -5.68 -9.67 8.60
CA PRO A 106 -4.68 -8.91 7.86
C PRO A 106 -3.47 -8.57 8.74
N ASP A 107 -2.28 -8.50 8.16
CA ASP A 107 -1.08 -8.07 8.89
C ASP A 107 -1.08 -6.56 9.09
N MET A 108 -1.51 -5.87 8.04
CA MET A 108 -1.52 -4.42 7.95
C MET A 108 -2.84 -3.94 7.36
N ALA A 109 -3.14 -2.67 7.56
CA ALA A 109 -4.25 -2.03 6.89
C ALA A 109 -3.94 -0.58 6.54
N SER A 110 -4.38 -0.14 5.37
CA SER A 110 -4.11 1.22 4.90
C SER A 110 -4.87 2.25 5.73
N LEU A 111 -4.21 3.32 6.15
CA LEU A 111 -4.76 4.40 6.95
C LEU A 111 -4.39 5.74 6.31
N THR A 112 -5.31 6.29 5.53
CA THR A 112 -5.15 7.66 4.98
C THR A 112 -5.35 8.68 6.10
N LEU A 113 -4.36 9.54 6.32
CA LEU A 113 -4.29 10.42 7.50
C LEU A 113 -4.91 11.82 7.28
N GLY A 114 -5.75 11.98 6.27
CA GLY A 114 -6.46 13.23 6.01
C GLY A 114 -7.37 13.16 4.78
N SER A 115 -8.27 14.13 4.68
CA SER A 115 -9.11 14.33 3.49
C SER A 115 -8.31 15.01 2.37
N MET A 116 -8.62 14.65 1.12
CA MET A 116 -8.00 15.25 -0.07
C MET A 116 -8.87 15.08 -1.30
N ASN A 117 -8.63 15.89 -2.33
CA ASN A 117 -9.30 15.73 -3.61
C ASN A 117 -8.52 14.79 -4.53
N PHE A 118 -9.25 13.91 -5.21
CA PHE A 118 -8.81 13.24 -6.43
C PHE A 118 -9.46 13.93 -7.63
N ALA A 119 -9.04 13.56 -8.84
CA ALA A 119 -9.58 14.14 -10.08
C ALA A 119 -11.11 13.95 -10.22
N ASP A 120 -11.65 12.88 -9.64
CA ASP A 120 -13.05 12.48 -9.75
C ASP A 120 -13.90 12.78 -8.50
N GLY A 121 -13.32 13.35 -7.44
CA GLY A 121 -14.05 13.72 -6.23
C GLY A 121 -13.20 13.79 -4.97
N ALA A 122 -13.83 14.16 -3.86
CA ALA A 122 -13.19 14.19 -2.55
C ALA A 122 -13.09 12.78 -1.94
N SER A 123 -11.92 12.45 -1.41
CA SER A 123 -11.73 11.33 -0.47
C SER A 123 -11.75 11.88 0.94
N ILE A 124 -12.77 11.52 1.72
CA ILE A 124 -13.03 12.11 3.03
C ILE A 124 -12.51 11.17 4.13
N ASN A 125 -11.58 11.67 4.92
CA ASN A 125 -11.05 11.05 6.14
C ASN A 125 -10.99 12.14 7.21
N ASP A 126 -12.11 12.37 7.88
CA ASP A 126 -12.16 13.29 9.01
C ASP A 126 -11.41 12.72 10.23
N PRO A 127 -11.01 13.57 11.19
CA PRO A 127 -10.25 13.16 12.36
C PRO A 127 -10.89 12.03 13.20
N GLU A 128 -12.22 11.98 13.30
CA GLU A 128 -12.94 10.96 14.07
C GLU A 128 -12.82 9.61 13.37
N THR A 129 -13.06 9.58 12.06
CA THR A 129 -12.91 8.37 11.24
C THR A 129 -11.48 7.83 11.30
N ILE A 130 -10.45 8.69 11.17
CA ILE A 130 -9.04 8.23 11.22
C ILE A 130 -8.72 7.62 12.59
N GLN A 131 -9.15 8.25 13.69
CA GLN A 131 -8.91 7.74 15.04
C GLN A 131 -9.68 6.44 15.29
N ALA A 132 -10.92 6.32 14.81
CA ALA A 132 -11.70 5.10 14.92
C ALA A 132 -11.04 3.94 14.17
N LEU A 133 -10.55 4.17 12.96
CA LEU A 133 -9.80 3.18 12.19
C LEU A 133 -8.50 2.76 12.89
N ALA A 134 -7.71 3.72 13.38
CA ALA A 134 -6.49 3.44 14.14
C ALA A 134 -6.78 2.65 15.42
N GLY A 135 -7.84 3.00 16.15
CA GLY A 135 -8.30 2.28 17.34
C GLY A 135 -8.69 0.83 17.03
N MET A 136 -9.46 0.61 15.96
CA MET A 136 -9.83 -0.73 15.49
C MET A 136 -8.60 -1.53 15.06
N MET A 137 -7.68 -0.93 14.29
CA MET A 137 -6.43 -1.57 13.91
C MET A 137 -5.65 -2.04 15.15
N ARG A 138 -5.53 -1.19 16.18
CA ARG A 138 -4.90 -1.55 17.45
C ARG A 138 -5.64 -2.68 18.18
N GLU A 139 -6.96 -2.62 18.29
CA GLU A 139 -7.80 -3.63 18.94
C GLU A 139 -7.61 -5.02 18.32
N TYR A 140 -7.52 -5.09 16.98
CA TYR A 140 -7.38 -6.34 16.23
C TYR A 140 -5.91 -6.70 15.91
N GLY A 141 -4.93 -5.97 16.46
CA GLY A 141 -3.51 -6.23 16.25
C GLY A 141 -3.04 -6.03 14.81
N VAL A 142 -3.73 -5.21 14.03
CA VAL A 142 -3.41 -4.90 12.63
C VAL A 142 -2.54 -3.65 12.58
N LYS A 143 -1.39 -3.70 11.89
CA LYS A 143 -0.48 -2.56 11.84
C LYS A 143 -0.92 -1.52 10.78
N PRO A 144 -0.97 -0.23 11.10
CA PRO A 144 -1.30 0.79 10.10
C PRO A 144 -0.20 0.93 9.03
N GLU A 145 -0.59 0.89 7.76
CA GLU A 145 0.14 1.51 6.65
C GLU A 145 -0.29 2.97 6.56
N LEU A 146 0.57 3.88 7.02
CA LEU A 146 0.27 5.31 7.11
C LEU A 146 0.39 5.94 5.72
N GLU A 147 -0.74 6.09 5.03
CA GLU A 147 -0.78 6.67 3.69
C GLU A 147 -0.74 8.19 3.78
N VAL A 148 0.36 8.76 3.27
CA VAL A 148 0.67 10.18 3.34
C VAL A 148 0.76 10.74 1.93
N PHE A 149 -0.12 11.67 1.63
CA PHE A 149 -0.15 12.41 0.37
C PHE A 149 0.40 13.84 0.52
N ASP A 150 0.44 14.37 1.75
CA ASP A 150 0.93 15.73 2.04
C ASP A 150 1.46 15.87 3.47
N LEU A 151 2.17 16.97 3.76
CA LEU A 151 2.86 17.25 5.02
C LEU A 151 1.92 17.22 6.24
N GLY A 152 0.71 17.77 6.08
CA GLY A 152 -0.29 17.79 7.16
C GLY A 152 -0.67 16.40 7.65
N MET A 153 -0.58 15.38 6.79
CA MET A 153 -0.86 13.99 7.16
C MET A 153 0.23 13.42 8.08
N ILE A 154 1.51 13.81 7.89
CA ILE A 154 2.59 13.44 8.81
C ILE A 154 2.37 14.11 10.18
N HIS A 155 1.93 15.38 10.19
CA HIS A 155 1.58 16.05 11.44
C HIS A 155 0.42 15.34 12.15
N TYR A 156 -0.58 14.86 11.40
CA TYR A 156 -1.66 14.11 11.99
C TYR A 156 -1.22 12.73 12.53
N ALA A 157 -0.26 12.06 11.88
CA ALA A 157 0.37 10.86 12.46
C ALA A 157 0.99 11.13 13.84
N LYS A 158 1.66 12.29 14.02
CA LYS A 158 2.22 12.70 15.32
C LYS A 158 1.12 12.87 16.39
N VAL A 159 -0.09 13.26 16.01
CA VAL A 159 -1.25 13.29 16.92
C VAL A 159 -1.70 11.88 17.30
N LEU A 160 -1.73 10.93 16.36
CA LEU A 160 -2.06 9.54 16.68
C LEU A 160 -1.00 8.92 17.61
N ILE A 161 0.29 9.23 17.39
CA ILE A 161 1.39 8.81 18.26
C ILE A 161 1.22 9.38 19.67
N SER A 162 0.97 10.69 19.81
CA SER A 162 0.82 11.31 21.13
C SER A 162 -0.39 10.80 21.92
N LYS A 163 -1.41 10.32 21.22
CA LYS A 163 -2.58 9.65 21.79
C LYS A 163 -2.37 8.16 22.09
N GLY A 164 -1.22 7.58 21.72
CA GLY A 164 -0.96 6.15 21.88
C GLY A 164 -1.88 5.27 21.01
N LEU A 165 -2.34 5.78 19.86
CA LEU A 165 -3.19 5.02 18.94
C LEU A 165 -2.38 4.16 17.96
N ILE A 166 -1.11 4.50 17.73
CA ILE A 166 -0.20 3.77 16.84
C ILE A 166 1.17 3.59 17.50
N ASP A 167 1.79 2.43 17.27
CA ASP A 167 3.06 2.04 17.89
C ASP A 167 4.18 1.87 16.84
N PRO A 168 5.44 2.17 17.19
CA PRO A 168 6.58 1.96 16.30
C PRO A 168 6.86 0.45 16.08
N PRO A 169 7.59 0.07 15.01
CA PRO A 169 8.04 0.93 13.91
C PRO A 169 6.86 1.39 13.06
N TYR A 170 6.92 2.64 12.60
CA TYR A 170 5.86 3.30 11.83
C TYR A 170 6.10 3.12 10.34
N TYR A 171 5.19 2.47 9.62
CA TYR A 171 5.32 2.32 8.17
C TYR A 171 4.62 3.46 7.43
N PHE A 172 5.40 4.41 6.93
CA PHE A 172 4.92 5.54 6.13
C PHE A 172 4.96 5.22 4.64
N ASN A 173 3.82 5.30 3.97
CA ASN A 173 3.73 5.16 2.52
C ASN A 173 3.49 6.54 1.91
N LEU A 174 4.56 7.18 1.41
CA LEU A 174 4.52 8.51 0.82
C LEU A 174 4.06 8.40 -0.64
N ILE A 175 2.82 8.82 -0.94
CA ILE A 175 2.19 8.64 -2.26
C ILE A 175 2.09 10.00 -2.95
N LEU A 176 2.93 10.21 -3.96
CA LEU A 176 3.16 11.53 -4.55
C LEU A 176 2.51 11.68 -5.94
N GLY A 177 2.28 12.93 -6.36
CA GLY A 177 1.82 13.26 -7.70
C GLY A 177 0.31 13.27 -7.88
N ASN A 178 -0.47 13.29 -6.79
CA ASN A 178 -1.88 13.65 -6.86
C ASN A 178 -2.00 15.15 -7.21
N ILE A 179 -3.05 15.54 -7.95
CA ILE A 179 -3.27 16.94 -8.36
C ILE A 179 -3.37 17.94 -7.20
N ALA A 180 -3.82 17.50 -6.03
CA ALA A 180 -4.12 18.35 -4.89
C ALA A 180 -3.10 18.25 -3.74
N THR A 181 -2.02 17.48 -3.89
CA THR A 181 -1.10 17.19 -2.79
C THR A 181 0.37 17.23 -3.22
N ALA A 182 1.28 16.73 -2.38
CA ALA A 182 2.72 16.73 -2.66
C ALA A 182 3.06 16.04 -4.01
N GLN A 183 3.99 16.64 -4.74
CA GLN A 183 4.45 16.19 -6.05
C GLN A 183 5.70 15.32 -5.93
N THR A 184 6.03 14.54 -6.98
CA THR A 184 7.32 13.83 -7.09
C THR A 184 8.46 14.79 -7.43
N ASP A 185 8.69 15.73 -6.51
CA ASP A 185 9.71 16.76 -6.56
C ASP A 185 10.63 16.60 -5.34
N LEU A 186 11.92 16.90 -5.51
CA LEU A 186 12.93 16.69 -4.46
C LEU A 186 12.72 17.60 -3.26
N LEU A 187 12.24 18.84 -3.45
CA LEU A 187 11.97 19.75 -2.35
C LEU A 187 10.76 19.29 -1.54
N HIS A 188 9.70 18.85 -2.20
CA HIS A 188 8.54 18.25 -1.54
C HIS A 188 8.95 17.03 -0.72
N LEU A 189 9.72 16.11 -1.32
CA LEU A 189 10.23 14.93 -0.63
C LEU A 189 11.11 15.31 0.57
N ALA A 190 12.03 16.26 0.42
CA ALA A 190 12.91 16.69 1.50
C ALA A 190 12.13 17.22 2.72
N VAL A 191 11.07 18.00 2.49
CA VAL A 191 10.22 18.51 3.56
C VAL A 191 9.46 17.38 4.26
N LEU A 192 8.89 16.44 3.51
CA LEU A 192 8.20 15.27 4.08
C LEU A 192 9.15 14.42 4.94
N LEU A 193 10.34 14.11 4.42
CA LEU A 193 11.33 13.29 5.12
C LEU A 193 11.82 13.94 6.41
N ARG A 194 12.00 15.27 6.41
CA ARG A 194 12.39 16.01 7.61
C ARG A 194 11.36 15.88 8.74
N GLU A 195 10.08 15.77 8.39
CA GLU A 195 9.00 15.72 9.38
C GLU A 195 8.65 14.31 9.85
N LEU A 196 9.22 13.25 9.25
CA LEU A 196 8.96 11.89 9.70
C LEU A 196 9.36 11.70 11.18
N PRO A 197 8.51 11.05 12.01
CA PRO A 197 8.88 10.67 13.36
C PRO A 197 10.11 9.75 13.40
N PRO A 198 10.83 9.67 14.52
CA PRO A 198 11.79 8.58 14.73
C PRO A 198 11.11 7.20 14.59
N ASP A 199 11.91 6.15 14.36
CA ASP A 199 11.44 4.77 14.16
C ASP A 199 10.48 4.58 12.97
N SER A 200 10.58 5.48 12.00
CA SER A 200 9.82 5.42 10.75
C SER A 200 10.55 4.57 9.71
N VAL A 201 9.82 3.62 9.12
CA VAL A 201 10.18 2.92 7.88
C VAL A 201 9.34 3.55 6.78
N TRP A 202 9.96 4.06 5.72
CA TRP A 202 9.21 4.81 4.70
C TRP A 202 9.38 4.26 3.28
N ALA A 203 8.26 4.22 2.56
CA ALA A 203 8.21 3.86 1.15
C ALA A 203 7.77 5.04 0.30
N LEU A 204 8.20 5.04 -0.98
CA LEU A 204 7.76 6.04 -1.96
C LEU A 204 6.91 5.38 -3.05
N GLY A 205 5.72 5.94 -3.27
CA GLY A 205 4.82 5.62 -4.37
C GLY A 205 4.53 6.87 -5.19
N GLY A 206 4.04 6.68 -6.41
CA GLY A 206 3.61 7.78 -7.27
C GLY A 206 2.38 7.41 -8.07
N ILE A 207 1.49 8.38 -8.30
CA ILE A 207 0.23 8.15 -9.01
C ILE A 207 0.41 8.36 -10.51
N GLY A 208 -0.02 7.40 -11.32
CA GLY A 208 0.01 7.45 -12.79
C GLY A 208 1.42 7.67 -13.32
N ARG A 209 1.61 8.74 -14.11
CA ARG A 209 2.91 9.07 -14.72
C ARG A 209 4.03 9.30 -13.70
N TYR A 210 3.68 9.55 -12.43
CA TYR A 210 4.63 9.83 -11.37
C TYR A 210 5.19 8.56 -10.71
N GLN A 211 4.57 7.39 -10.93
CA GLN A 211 4.99 6.12 -10.31
C GLN A 211 6.46 5.79 -10.59
N GLN A 212 6.87 5.85 -11.86
CA GLN A 212 8.22 5.45 -12.25
C GLN A 212 9.30 6.31 -11.57
N ASN A 213 9.12 7.63 -11.55
CA ASN A 213 10.08 8.52 -10.91
C ASN A 213 10.12 8.32 -9.39
N ALA A 214 8.96 8.15 -8.75
CA ALA A 214 8.88 7.81 -7.33
C ALA A 214 9.61 6.49 -7.01
N ASN A 215 9.41 5.45 -7.82
CA ASN A 215 10.07 4.16 -7.63
C ASN A 215 11.58 4.23 -7.83
N ASN A 216 12.06 4.99 -8.82
CA ASN A 216 13.49 5.18 -9.05
C ASN A 216 14.15 5.88 -7.85
N LEU A 217 13.51 6.93 -7.30
CA LEU A 217 14.00 7.60 -6.10
C LEU A 217 13.97 6.67 -4.88
N ALA A 218 12.90 5.88 -4.70
CA ALA A 218 12.81 4.92 -3.61
C ALA A 218 13.89 3.83 -3.70
N ALA A 219 14.15 3.31 -4.90
CA ALA A 219 15.18 2.31 -5.14
C ALA A 219 16.55 2.78 -4.62
N VAL A 220 16.85 4.08 -4.72
CA VAL A 220 18.14 4.64 -4.29
C VAL A 220 18.13 5.08 -2.82
N LEU A 221 17.05 5.71 -2.33
CA LEU A 221 17.07 6.47 -1.07
C LEU A 221 16.14 5.94 0.04
N ALA A 222 15.08 5.20 -0.30
CA ALA A 222 14.01 4.84 0.64
C ALA A 222 14.19 3.47 1.28
N ASP A 223 13.44 3.20 2.35
CA ASP A 223 13.32 1.86 2.93
C ASP A 223 12.50 0.93 2.05
N GLY A 224 11.55 1.49 1.29
CA GLY A 224 10.69 0.76 0.37
C GLY A 224 10.20 1.55 -0.83
N ALA A 225 9.54 0.86 -1.76
CA ALA A 225 8.84 1.43 -2.91
C ALA A 225 7.42 0.86 -2.98
N ARG A 226 6.43 1.71 -3.27
CA ARG A 226 5.07 1.28 -3.65
C ARG A 226 4.93 1.30 -5.16
N THR A 227 4.51 0.19 -5.75
CA THR A 227 4.28 0.07 -7.19
C THR A 227 3.10 -0.86 -7.47
N GLY A 228 2.53 -0.77 -8.67
CA GLY A 228 1.50 -1.68 -9.14
C GLY A 228 0.43 -1.00 -10.00
N LEU A 229 -0.48 -1.81 -10.53
CA LEU A 229 -1.51 -1.37 -11.48
C LEU A 229 -2.59 -0.52 -10.82
N GLU A 230 -2.74 -0.59 -9.49
CA GLU A 230 -3.56 0.35 -8.73
C GLU A 230 -3.17 1.81 -9.02
N ASP A 231 -1.86 2.06 -9.06
CA ASP A 231 -1.34 3.41 -9.16
C ASP A 231 -1.05 3.79 -10.63
N ASN A 232 -0.66 2.85 -11.49
CA ASN A 232 -0.31 3.13 -12.89
C ASN A 232 -0.39 1.90 -13.81
N LEU A 233 -0.99 2.09 -14.99
CA LEU A 233 -1.21 1.04 -15.99
C LEU A 233 -0.09 0.88 -17.02
N TRP A 234 0.88 1.78 -17.06
CA TRP A 234 1.83 1.89 -18.16
C TRP A 234 3.24 1.49 -17.76
N LEU A 235 3.91 0.71 -18.61
CA LEU A 235 5.31 0.31 -18.38
C LEU A 235 6.28 1.44 -18.75
N ASP A 236 5.92 2.22 -19.77
CA ASP A 236 6.73 3.30 -20.32
C ASP A 236 6.11 4.69 -20.13
N ALA A 237 6.96 5.71 -20.09
CA ALA A 237 6.52 7.11 -19.95
C ALA A 237 5.65 7.60 -21.12
N GLY A 238 5.85 7.03 -22.32
CA GLY A 238 5.08 7.32 -23.52
C GLY A 238 3.68 6.73 -23.52
N ARG A 239 3.34 5.86 -22.55
CA ARG A 239 2.05 5.17 -22.46
C ARG A 239 1.74 4.36 -23.72
N THR A 240 2.74 3.65 -24.21
CA THR A 240 2.63 2.81 -25.41
C THR A 240 2.52 1.33 -25.06
N GLN A 241 2.94 0.94 -23.86
CA GLN A 241 2.94 -0.44 -23.38
C GLN A 241 2.20 -0.53 -22.05
N LEU A 242 1.16 -1.37 -22.02
CA LEU A 242 0.50 -1.75 -20.78
C LEU A 242 1.44 -2.59 -19.91
N ALA A 243 1.45 -2.31 -18.61
CA ALA A 243 2.23 -3.05 -17.64
C ALA A 243 1.44 -4.24 -17.07
N SER A 244 2.16 -5.24 -16.58
CA SER A 244 1.70 -6.15 -15.52
C SER A 244 2.30 -5.74 -14.16
N ASN A 245 1.67 -6.18 -13.07
CA ASN A 245 2.21 -5.97 -11.72
C ASN A 245 3.62 -6.57 -11.55
N SER A 246 3.84 -7.77 -12.09
CA SER A 246 5.16 -8.43 -12.08
C SER A 246 6.25 -7.62 -12.79
N GLN A 247 5.95 -7.01 -13.96
CA GLN A 247 6.89 -6.14 -14.67
C GLN A 247 7.24 -4.89 -13.85
N LEU A 248 6.24 -4.29 -13.19
CA LEU A 248 6.47 -3.11 -12.36
C LEU A 248 7.34 -3.45 -11.15
N VAL A 249 7.09 -4.57 -10.46
CA VAL A 249 7.93 -5.04 -9.35
C VAL A 249 9.34 -5.35 -9.82
N GLN A 250 9.48 -6.07 -10.93
CA GLN A 250 10.79 -6.43 -11.49
C GLN A 250 11.62 -5.18 -11.81
N ARG A 251 11.00 -4.15 -12.40
CA ARG A 251 11.66 -2.87 -12.69
C ARG A 251 12.21 -2.23 -11.41
N VAL A 252 11.44 -2.18 -10.33
CA VAL A 252 11.93 -1.65 -9.04
C VAL A 252 13.10 -2.49 -8.52
N ALA A 253 12.99 -3.81 -8.58
CA ALA A 253 14.03 -4.71 -8.13
C ALA A 253 15.34 -4.54 -8.92
N ASP A 254 15.26 -4.35 -10.23
CA ASP A 254 16.42 -4.18 -11.10
C ASP A 254 17.12 -2.84 -10.86
N VAL A 255 16.37 -1.75 -10.67
CA VAL A 255 16.95 -0.45 -10.30
C VAL A 255 17.61 -0.53 -8.92
N ALA A 256 16.98 -1.19 -7.95
CA ALA A 256 17.57 -1.37 -6.62
C ALA A 256 18.87 -2.19 -6.66
N ARG A 257 18.90 -3.28 -7.44
CA ARG A 257 20.11 -4.09 -7.66
C ARG A 257 21.21 -3.28 -8.34
N ALA A 258 20.87 -2.49 -9.36
CA ALA A 258 21.81 -1.60 -10.04
C ALA A 258 22.38 -0.53 -9.09
N ALA A 259 21.59 -0.09 -8.10
CA ALA A 259 22.03 0.80 -7.02
C ALA A 259 22.80 0.08 -5.89
N GLY A 260 23.10 -1.22 -6.03
CA GLY A 260 23.87 -2.00 -5.05
C GLY A 260 23.05 -2.47 -3.85
N ARG A 261 21.73 -2.55 -3.96
CA ARG A 261 20.83 -2.97 -2.87
C ARG A 261 20.22 -4.35 -3.14
N GLY A 262 20.04 -5.14 -2.08
CA GLY A 262 19.24 -6.36 -2.13
C GLY A 262 17.74 -6.05 -1.98
N ILE A 263 16.90 -7.07 -2.24
CA ILE A 263 15.44 -7.01 -2.09
C ILE A 263 15.04 -7.74 -0.81
N ALA A 264 14.21 -7.10 0.02
CA ALA A 264 13.76 -7.68 1.29
C ALA A 264 12.80 -8.84 1.03
N SER A 265 13.02 -9.97 1.68
CA SER A 265 12.05 -11.06 1.69
C SER A 265 10.83 -10.68 2.54
N PRO A 266 9.67 -11.36 2.39
CA PRO A 266 8.55 -11.17 3.30
C PRO A 266 8.92 -11.34 4.78
N GLU A 267 9.76 -12.32 5.13
CA GLU A 267 10.21 -12.52 6.52
C GLU A 267 11.08 -11.35 7.04
N GLU A 268 12.00 -10.84 6.21
CA GLU A 268 12.80 -9.67 6.56
C GLU A 268 11.92 -8.41 6.73
N THR A 269 10.91 -8.26 5.87
CA THR A 269 9.93 -7.18 5.98
C THR A 269 9.13 -7.29 7.28
N ARG A 270 8.69 -8.49 7.68
CA ARG A 270 7.99 -8.71 8.96
C ARG A 270 8.85 -8.26 10.15
N GLN A 271 10.12 -8.67 10.17
CA GLN A 271 11.05 -8.28 11.24
C GLN A 271 11.24 -6.76 11.31
N ARG A 272 11.44 -6.10 10.15
CA ARG A 272 11.61 -4.64 10.09
C ARG A 272 10.37 -3.86 10.52
N LEU A 273 9.19 -4.42 10.29
CA LEU A 273 7.92 -3.80 10.65
C LEU A 273 7.42 -4.22 12.04
N GLY A 274 8.13 -5.09 12.77
CA GLY A 274 7.67 -5.59 14.07
C GLY A 274 6.35 -6.36 13.96
N LEU A 275 6.18 -7.13 12.88
CA LEU A 275 5.02 -8.00 12.68
C LEU A 275 5.31 -9.39 13.24
N ASP A 276 4.36 -9.94 13.99
CA ASP A 276 4.46 -11.28 14.53
C ASP A 276 4.54 -12.34 13.42
N ARG A 277 5.14 -13.48 13.79
CA ARG A 277 5.05 -14.70 12.96
C ARG A 277 3.60 -15.14 12.91
N ILE A 278 3.12 -15.47 11.71
CA ILE A 278 1.78 -16.01 11.53
C ILE A 278 1.74 -17.35 12.25
N SER A 279 0.89 -17.45 13.28
CA SER A 279 0.62 -18.66 14.07
C SER A 279 -0.37 -19.57 13.35
#